data_AF-A0A1F6TRT6-F1
#
_entry.id   AF-A0A1F6TRT6-F1
#
_cell.length_a   1.000
_cell.length_b   1.000
_cell.length_c   1.000
_cell.angle_alpha   90.00
_cell.angle_beta   90.00
_cell.angle_gamma   90.00
#
_symmetry.space_group_name_H-M   'P 1'
#
loop_
_entity.id
_entity.type
_entity.pdbx_description
1 polymer ?
#
loop_
_entity_poly.entity_id
_entity_poly.type
_entity_poly.pdbx_seq_one_letter_code
_entity_poly.pdbx_strand_id
1 'polypeptide(L)'
;MFIGHYGVSYAAKAVNKQIPLWLLFIAVQLVDVAWAILVPLGIEKVRIVPGITATNPLDLYYMPYTHSLVGAALWSLLAYGAYRLWAGQGNARPHRAALIVALAVFSHWLLDLIVHRPDLPLYDDQYKLGLGLWNYPAPALLLEIALLAGGMWLYLRATQGQGFGARYGMPLLGAAMLATQAIVFFGPPPPNAPALAATALIGYLGFAAAAYWLEKKRR
;
A
#
# COMPACT_ATOMS: atom_id res chain seq x y z
N MET A 1 6.51 -3.38 -2.51
CA MET A 1 6.81 -1.99 -2.06
C MET A 1 6.05 -1.72 -0.78
N PHE A 2 6.44 -0.79 0.08
CA PHE A 2 5.70 -0.52 1.32
C PHE A 2 5.17 0.91 1.38
N ILE A 3 5.95 1.88 1.86
CA ILE A 3 5.43 3.23 2.11
C ILE A 3 5.10 4.02 0.83
N GLY A 4 5.72 3.68 -0.30
CA GLY A 4 5.52 4.31 -1.60
C GLY A 4 4.08 4.15 -2.11
N HIS A 5 3.41 3.05 -1.77
CA HIS A 5 1.99 2.82 -2.09
C HIS A 5 1.09 3.92 -1.52
N TYR A 6 1.35 4.39 -0.30
CA TYR A 6 0.59 5.49 0.31
C TYR A 6 0.73 6.82 -0.44
N GLY A 7 1.81 7.00 -1.23
CA GLY A 7 1.94 8.11 -2.17
C GLY A 7 0.77 8.17 -3.16
N VAL A 8 0.34 7.02 -3.69
CA VAL A 8 -0.82 6.94 -4.59
C VAL A 8 -2.10 7.34 -3.88
N SER A 9 -2.28 6.97 -2.61
CA SER A 9 -3.44 7.38 -1.81
C SER A 9 -3.54 8.89 -1.67
N TYR A 10 -2.43 9.55 -1.37
CA TYR A 10 -2.39 11.01 -1.27
C TYR A 10 -2.68 11.68 -2.63
N ALA A 11 -2.08 11.18 -3.71
CA ALA A 11 -2.33 11.68 -5.06
C ALA A 11 -3.80 11.49 -5.48
N ALA A 12 -4.39 10.32 -5.23
CA ALA A 12 -5.79 10.01 -5.52
C ALA A 12 -6.75 10.93 -4.74
N LYS A 13 -6.45 11.22 -3.46
CA LYS A 13 -7.23 12.17 -2.66
C LYS A 13 -7.13 13.60 -3.20
N ALA A 14 -5.97 14.00 -3.73
CA ALA A 14 -5.79 15.30 -4.39
C ALA A 14 -6.65 15.41 -5.66
N VAL A 15 -6.81 14.31 -6.42
CA VAL A 15 -7.66 14.25 -7.63
C VAL A 15 -9.15 14.24 -7.27
N ASN A 16 -9.56 13.51 -6.24
CA ASN A 16 -10.94 13.45 -5.79
C ASN A 16 -11.05 13.48 -4.26
N LYS A 17 -11.32 14.67 -3.73
CA LYS A 17 -11.40 14.95 -2.29
C LYS A 17 -12.58 14.26 -1.58
N GLN A 18 -13.60 13.82 -2.32
CA GLN A 18 -14.78 13.17 -1.76
C GLN A 18 -14.47 11.76 -1.24
N ILE A 19 -13.44 11.10 -1.78
CA ILE A 19 -13.02 9.78 -1.31
C ILE A 19 -12.27 9.97 0.01
N PRO A 20 -12.67 9.31 1.11
CA PRO A 20 -11.93 9.41 2.37
C PRO A 20 -10.48 8.93 2.21
N LEU A 21 -9.52 9.64 2.81
CA LEU A 21 -8.10 9.31 2.66
C LEU A 21 -7.77 7.96 3.32
N TRP A 22 -8.37 7.67 4.48
CA TRP A 22 -8.18 6.37 5.14
C TRP A 22 -8.61 5.20 4.26
N LEU A 23 -9.67 5.40 3.47
CA LEU A 23 -10.15 4.38 2.54
C LEU A 23 -9.14 4.18 1.41
N LEU A 24 -8.53 5.25 0.90
CA LEU A 24 -7.47 5.14 -0.09
C LEU A 24 -6.23 4.44 0.47
N PHE A 25 -5.88 4.70 1.75
CA PHE A 25 -4.83 3.97 2.46
C PHE A 25 -5.11 2.47 2.52
N ILE A 26 -6.34 2.07 2.81
CA ILE A 26 -6.74 0.66 2.73
C ILE A 26 -6.72 0.15 1.29
N ALA A 27 -7.16 0.95 0.31
CA ALA A 27 -7.23 0.54 -1.08
C ALA A 27 -5.84 0.20 -1.65
N VAL A 28 -4.84 1.09 -1.47
CA VAL A 28 -3.47 0.81 -1.95
C VAL A 28 -2.81 -0.34 -1.21
N GLN A 29 -3.33 -0.74 -0.04
CA GLN A 29 -2.79 -1.84 0.76
C GLN A 29 -3.71 -3.07 0.76
N LEU A 30 -4.77 -3.09 -0.06
CA LEU A 30 -5.84 -4.07 0.09
C LEU A 30 -5.34 -5.50 -0.13
N VAL A 31 -4.51 -5.69 -1.15
CA VAL A 31 -3.90 -7.00 -1.47
C VAL A 31 -2.97 -7.46 -0.36
N ASP A 32 -2.27 -6.54 0.29
CA ASP A 32 -1.37 -6.79 1.40
C ASP A 32 -2.10 -7.11 2.71
N VAL A 33 -3.20 -6.41 2.98
CA VAL A 33 -4.11 -6.72 4.10
C VAL A 33 -4.70 -8.11 3.91
N ALA A 34 -5.15 -8.45 2.70
CA ALA A 34 -5.64 -9.78 2.39
C ALA A 34 -4.53 -10.83 2.54
N TRP A 35 -3.33 -10.56 2.02
CA TRP A 35 -2.17 -11.45 2.13
C TRP A 35 -1.79 -11.72 3.58
N ALA A 36 -1.76 -10.69 4.43
CA ALA A 36 -1.50 -10.82 5.87
C ALA A 36 -2.55 -11.68 6.60
N ILE A 37 -3.76 -11.84 6.04
CA ILE A 37 -4.77 -12.77 6.56
C ILE A 37 -4.58 -14.17 5.98
N LEU A 38 -4.26 -14.29 4.68
CA LEU A 38 -4.12 -15.58 3.99
C LEU A 38 -2.86 -16.37 4.39
N VAL A 39 -1.77 -15.68 4.74
CA VAL A 39 -0.51 -16.30 5.20
C VAL A 39 -0.68 -17.15 6.46
N PRO A 40 -1.22 -16.64 7.58
CA PRO A 40 -1.41 -17.46 8.78
C PRO A 40 -2.44 -18.58 8.59
N LEU A 41 -3.32 -18.49 7.59
CA LEU A 41 -4.25 -19.55 7.20
C LEU A 41 -3.59 -20.63 6.31
N GLY A 42 -2.34 -20.44 5.90
CA GLY A 42 -1.60 -21.36 5.02
C GLY A 42 -2.05 -21.36 3.56
N ILE A 43 -2.92 -20.41 3.17
CA ILE A 43 -3.45 -20.28 1.80
C ILE A 43 -2.40 -19.67 0.89
N GLU A 44 -1.76 -18.59 1.33
CA GLU A 44 -0.58 -18.01 0.69
C GLU A 44 0.63 -18.25 1.59
N LYS A 45 1.83 -18.26 1.01
CA LYS A 45 3.01 -18.75 1.72
C LYS A 45 4.21 -17.86 1.52
N VAL A 46 4.92 -17.65 2.62
CA VAL A 46 6.15 -16.88 2.70
C VAL A 46 7.13 -17.58 3.62
N ARG A 47 8.42 -17.42 3.33
CA ARG A 47 9.52 -17.85 4.19
C ARG A 47 10.41 -16.64 4.49
N ILE A 48 11.02 -16.63 5.65
CA ILE A 48 12.01 -15.61 5.98
C ILE A 48 13.38 -16.16 5.61
N VAL A 49 13.99 -15.58 4.57
CA VAL A 49 15.30 -15.95 4.03
C VAL A 49 16.18 -14.70 4.04
N PRO A 50 16.93 -14.44 5.13
CA PRO A 50 17.83 -13.29 5.20
C PRO A 50 18.82 -13.28 4.02
N GLY A 51 18.98 -12.12 3.38
CA GLY A 51 19.87 -11.95 2.23
C GLY A 51 19.30 -12.40 0.88
N ILE A 52 18.04 -12.85 0.80
CA ILE A 52 17.39 -13.21 -0.48
C ILE A 52 17.26 -12.01 -1.43
N THR A 53 17.15 -10.81 -0.88
CA THR A 53 17.41 -9.51 -1.53
C THR A 53 18.18 -8.64 -0.53
N ALA A 54 18.68 -7.48 -0.99
CA ALA A 54 19.45 -6.58 -0.14
C ALA A 54 18.61 -5.81 0.90
N THR A 55 17.31 -5.62 0.65
CA THR A 55 16.42 -4.83 1.53
C THR A 55 15.21 -5.58 2.07
N ASN A 56 14.95 -6.78 1.59
CA ASN A 56 13.76 -7.54 1.94
C ASN A 56 14.10 -9.03 2.14
N PRO A 57 13.93 -9.59 3.36
CA PRO A 57 14.25 -10.97 3.66
C PRO A 57 13.11 -11.95 3.31
N LEU A 58 12.07 -11.52 2.58
CA LEU A 58 10.89 -12.34 2.32
C LEU A 58 11.03 -13.15 1.02
N ASP A 59 10.97 -14.48 1.15
CA ASP A 59 10.75 -15.39 0.03
C ASP A 59 9.24 -15.57 -0.17
N LEU A 60 8.68 -14.78 -1.08
CA LEU A 60 7.24 -14.73 -1.39
C LEU A 60 6.87 -15.80 -2.43
N TYR A 61 7.17 -17.06 -2.11
CA TYR A 61 7.18 -18.14 -3.09
C TYR A 61 5.80 -18.59 -3.58
N TYR A 62 4.70 -18.26 -2.90
CA TYR A 62 3.35 -18.63 -3.32
C TYR A 62 2.32 -17.59 -2.88
N MET A 63 1.92 -16.71 -3.78
CA MET A 63 0.92 -15.64 -3.53
C MET A 63 0.02 -15.38 -4.76
N PRO A 64 -0.64 -16.42 -5.32
CA PRO A 64 -1.38 -16.30 -6.57
C PRO A 64 -2.70 -15.51 -6.44
N TYR A 65 -3.26 -15.38 -5.23
CA TYR A 65 -4.59 -14.80 -5.03
C TYR A 65 -4.54 -13.30 -4.78
N THR A 66 -3.47 -12.81 -4.15
CA THR A 66 -3.31 -11.39 -3.79
C THR A 66 -2.37 -10.65 -4.73
N HIS A 67 -1.26 -11.27 -5.10
CA HIS A 67 -0.15 -10.60 -5.81
C HIS A 67 0.09 -11.11 -7.23
N SER A 68 -0.77 -11.98 -7.77
CA SER A 68 -0.77 -12.21 -9.22
C SER A 68 -1.39 -11.02 -9.95
N LEU A 69 -1.02 -10.80 -11.22
CA LEU A 69 -1.63 -9.73 -12.03
C LEU A 69 -3.15 -9.91 -12.12
N VAL A 70 -3.61 -11.14 -12.34
CA VAL A 70 -5.03 -11.49 -12.38
C VAL A 70 -5.68 -11.30 -11.00
N GLY A 71 -5.04 -11.73 -9.92
CA GLY A 71 -5.50 -11.52 -8.55
C GLY A 71 -5.68 -10.04 -8.23
N ALA A 72 -4.66 -9.22 -8.48
CA ALA A 72 -4.70 -7.77 -8.31
C ALA A 72 -5.85 -7.13 -9.11
N ALA A 73 -6.06 -7.54 -10.36
CA ALA A 73 -7.18 -7.07 -11.17
C ALA A 73 -8.54 -7.44 -10.56
N LEU A 74 -8.69 -8.66 -10.04
CA LEU A 74 -9.92 -9.09 -9.36
C LEU A 74 -10.16 -8.30 -8.07
N TRP A 75 -9.13 -8.07 -7.23
CA TRP A 75 -9.24 -7.23 -6.04
C TRP A 75 -9.62 -5.79 -6.39
N SER A 76 -9.09 -5.23 -7.48
CA SER A 76 -9.50 -3.92 -7.99
C SER A 76 -10.97 -3.88 -8.42
N LEU A 77 -11.46 -4.91 -9.11
CA LEU A 77 -12.88 -5.01 -9.49
C LEU A 77 -13.79 -5.18 -8.26
N LEU A 78 -13.37 -5.96 -7.27
CA LEU A 78 -14.08 -6.11 -6.00
C LEU A 78 -14.15 -4.77 -5.26
N ALA A 79 -13.04 -4.03 -5.16
CA ALA A 79 -13.00 -2.71 -4.54
C ALA A 79 -13.87 -1.69 -5.29
N TYR A 80 -13.88 -1.75 -6.63
CA TYR A 80 -14.80 -0.96 -7.46
C TYR A 80 -16.25 -1.23 -7.06
N GLY A 81 -16.67 -2.51 -7.07
CA GLY A 81 -18.03 -2.93 -6.75
C GLY A 81 -18.42 -2.56 -5.32
N ALA A 82 -17.57 -2.85 -4.34
CA ALA A 82 -17.80 -2.54 -2.94
C ALA A 82 -17.97 -1.02 -2.72
N TYR A 83 -17.08 -0.20 -3.30
CA TYR A 83 -17.21 1.25 -3.20
C TYR A 83 -18.47 1.77 -3.88
N ARG A 84 -18.83 1.23 -5.06
CA ARG A 84 -20.07 1.59 -5.78
C ARG A 84 -21.31 1.37 -4.92
N LEU A 85 -21.40 0.22 -4.26
CA LEU A 85 -22.55 -0.13 -3.41
C LEU A 85 -22.61 0.75 -2.16
N TRP A 86 -21.45 1.03 -1.56
CA TRP A 86 -21.35 1.90 -0.39
C TRP A 86 -21.65 3.37 -0.70
N ALA A 87 -21.03 3.93 -1.74
CA ALA A 87 -21.15 5.35 -2.12
C ALA A 87 -22.42 5.67 -2.92
N GLY A 88 -23.04 4.67 -3.56
CA GLY A 88 -24.26 4.82 -4.36
C GLY A 88 -25.48 5.31 -3.56
N GLN A 89 -25.43 5.26 -2.23
CA GLN A 89 -26.49 5.76 -1.36
C GLN A 89 -26.41 7.28 -1.08
N GLY A 90 -25.31 7.96 -1.42
CA GLY A 90 -25.12 9.38 -1.05
C GLY A 90 -24.21 10.23 -1.95
N ASN A 91 -23.63 9.67 -3.02
CA ASN A 91 -22.73 10.42 -3.92
C ASN A 91 -23.30 10.56 -5.34
N ALA A 92 -23.33 11.79 -5.87
CA ALA A 92 -23.86 12.13 -7.19
C ALA A 92 -23.03 11.59 -8.38
N ARG A 93 -21.78 11.12 -8.17
CA ARG A 93 -20.94 10.53 -9.24
C ARG A 93 -20.16 9.28 -8.78
N PRO A 94 -20.85 8.18 -8.43
CA PRO A 94 -20.21 7.04 -7.77
C PRO A 94 -19.24 6.26 -8.68
N HIS A 95 -19.41 6.32 -10.01
CA HIS A 95 -18.52 5.61 -10.96
C HIS A 95 -17.09 6.14 -10.95
N ARG A 96 -16.89 7.46 -11.04
CA ARG A 96 -15.56 8.04 -11.13
C ARG A 96 -14.77 7.80 -9.84
N ALA A 97 -15.41 7.95 -8.69
CA ALA A 97 -14.79 7.69 -7.39
C ALA A 97 -14.45 6.20 -7.22
N ALA A 98 -15.36 5.29 -7.59
CA ALA A 98 -15.08 3.86 -7.58
C ALA A 98 -13.90 3.46 -8.49
N LEU A 99 -13.81 4.06 -9.68
CA LEU A 99 -12.70 3.82 -10.59
C LEU A 99 -11.37 4.27 -9.99
N ILE A 100 -11.34 5.42 -9.31
CA ILE A 100 -10.13 5.89 -8.60
C ILE A 100 -9.73 4.90 -7.49
N VAL A 101 -10.68 4.38 -6.72
CA VAL A 101 -10.39 3.35 -5.70
C VAL A 101 -9.84 2.08 -6.34
N ALA A 102 -10.44 1.61 -7.43
CA ALA A 102 -9.99 0.41 -8.15
C ALA A 102 -8.56 0.58 -8.70
N LEU A 103 -8.27 1.75 -9.28
CA LEU A 103 -6.93 2.09 -9.79
C LEU A 103 -5.92 2.23 -8.66
N ALA A 104 -6.32 2.71 -7.48
CA ALA A 104 -5.45 2.74 -6.30
C ALA A 104 -5.07 1.33 -5.86
N VAL A 105 -6.02 0.38 -5.81
CA VAL A 105 -5.71 -1.04 -5.57
C VAL A 105 -4.77 -1.59 -6.64
N PHE A 106 -5.07 -1.33 -7.92
CA PHE A 106 -4.29 -1.91 -9.03
C PHE A 106 -2.86 -1.37 -9.09
N SER A 107 -2.66 -0.11 -8.68
CA SER A 107 -1.33 0.49 -8.64
C SER A 107 -0.35 -0.27 -7.74
N HIS A 108 -0.86 -1.05 -6.77
CA HIS A 108 -0.03 -1.88 -5.91
C HIS A 108 0.82 -2.84 -6.73
N TRP A 109 0.19 -3.63 -7.61
CA TRP A 109 0.91 -4.61 -8.42
C TRP A 109 1.93 -3.96 -9.37
N LEU A 110 1.59 -2.80 -9.96
CA LEU A 110 2.51 -2.08 -10.85
C LEU A 110 3.76 -1.56 -10.13
N LEU A 111 3.57 -1.04 -8.91
CA LEU A 111 4.68 -0.56 -8.09
C LEU A 111 5.51 -1.71 -7.53
N ASP A 112 4.86 -2.82 -7.19
CA ASP A 112 5.53 -4.04 -6.76
C ASP A 112 6.39 -4.65 -7.85
N LEU A 113 5.91 -4.67 -9.11
CA LEU A 113 6.68 -5.14 -10.26
C LEU A 113 8.08 -4.52 -10.32
N ILE A 114 8.22 -3.26 -9.92
CA ILE A 114 9.51 -2.55 -9.93
C ILE A 114 10.45 -3.12 -8.87
N VAL A 115 9.96 -3.40 -7.67
CA VAL A 115 10.82 -3.68 -6.52
C VAL A 115 11.04 -5.16 -6.25
N HIS A 116 10.03 -5.97 -6.54
CA HIS A 116 10.06 -7.41 -6.33
C HIS A 116 11.11 -8.08 -7.21
N ARG A 117 11.74 -9.13 -6.68
CA ARG A 117 12.43 -10.13 -7.50
C ARG A 117 11.39 -10.86 -8.37
N PRO A 118 11.78 -11.76 -9.30
CA PRO A 118 10.83 -12.54 -10.10
C PRO A 118 9.97 -13.52 -9.26
N ASP A 119 9.05 -12.97 -8.47
CA ASP A 119 8.16 -13.66 -7.54
C ASP A 119 6.69 -13.25 -7.68
N LEU A 120 6.37 -12.23 -8.50
CA LEU A 120 4.98 -11.79 -8.76
C LEU A 120 4.37 -12.57 -9.93
N PRO A 121 3.41 -13.46 -9.70
CA PRO A 121 2.84 -14.26 -10.79
C PRO A 121 2.03 -13.41 -11.78
N LEU A 122 1.94 -13.83 -13.04
CA LEU A 122 0.96 -13.24 -13.96
C LEU A 122 -0.43 -13.84 -13.75
N TYR A 123 -0.50 -15.17 -13.66
CA TYR A 123 -1.72 -15.94 -13.45
C TYR A 123 -1.38 -17.17 -12.62
N ASP A 124 -2.23 -17.49 -11.65
CA ASP A 124 -1.97 -18.54 -10.66
C ASP A 124 -0.56 -18.37 -10.06
N ASP A 125 0.24 -19.42 -9.91
CA ASP A 125 1.64 -19.33 -9.44
C ASP A 125 2.66 -19.41 -10.60
N GLN A 126 2.25 -18.97 -11.80
CA GLN A 126 3.03 -19.13 -13.04
C GLN A 126 3.52 -17.79 -13.63
N TYR A 127 4.59 -17.88 -14.43
CA TYR A 127 5.18 -16.76 -15.17
C TYR A 127 5.50 -15.55 -14.27
N LYS A 128 6.33 -15.77 -13.24
CA LYS A 128 6.64 -14.75 -12.23
C LYS A 128 7.52 -13.63 -12.81
N LEU A 129 7.14 -12.39 -12.51
CA LEU A 129 7.80 -11.16 -12.92
C LEU A 129 8.35 -10.40 -11.71
N GLY A 130 9.24 -9.46 -12.00
CA GLY A 130 9.84 -8.56 -11.02
C GLY A 130 11.16 -8.00 -11.53
N LEU A 131 11.36 -6.68 -11.38
CA LEU A 131 12.57 -5.99 -11.85
C LEU A 131 13.70 -5.99 -10.81
N GLY A 132 13.42 -6.37 -9.57
CA GLY A 132 14.40 -6.67 -8.53
C GLY A 132 15.06 -5.45 -7.88
N LEU A 133 14.39 -4.29 -7.83
CA LEU A 133 14.97 -3.08 -7.24
C LEU A 133 15.36 -3.25 -5.76
N TRP A 134 14.74 -4.18 -5.02
CA TRP A 134 15.14 -4.52 -3.64
C TRP A 134 16.57 -5.10 -3.51
N ASN A 135 17.26 -5.41 -4.61
CA ASN A 135 18.69 -5.72 -4.60
C ASN A 135 19.57 -4.46 -4.50
N TYR A 136 18.99 -3.26 -4.63
CA TYR A 136 19.68 -1.98 -4.62
C TYR A 136 19.08 -1.07 -3.54
N PRO A 137 19.62 -1.08 -2.31
CA PRO A 137 19.00 -0.40 -1.18
C PRO A 137 18.75 1.09 -1.37
N ALA A 138 19.73 1.82 -1.88
CA ALA A 138 19.61 3.26 -2.09
C ALA A 138 18.54 3.60 -3.16
N PRO A 139 18.56 3.01 -4.37
CA PRO A 139 17.48 3.20 -5.34
C PRO A 139 16.09 2.79 -4.82
N ALA A 140 15.98 1.66 -4.13
CA ALA A 140 14.70 1.21 -3.58
C ALA A 140 14.14 2.20 -2.55
N LEU A 141 14.97 2.65 -1.61
CA LEU A 141 14.57 3.62 -0.60
C LEU A 141 14.24 4.99 -1.21
N LEU A 142 15.00 5.43 -2.22
CA LEU A 142 14.75 6.68 -2.92
C LEU A 142 13.39 6.65 -3.64
N LEU A 143 13.04 5.53 -4.28
CA LEU A 143 11.74 5.36 -4.92
C LEU A 143 10.59 5.44 -3.92
N GLU A 144 10.69 4.71 -2.80
CA GLU A 144 9.71 4.73 -1.70
C GLU A 144 9.48 6.15 -1.17
N ILE A 145 10.57 6.88 -0.90
CA ILE A 145 10.52 8.28 -0.43
C ILE A 145 9.91 9.20 -1.48
N ALA A 146 10.32 9.08 -2.74
CA ALA A 146 9.88 9.96 -3.81
C ALA A 146 8.36 9.82 -4.06
N LEU A 147 7.85 8.60 -4.06
CA LEU A 147 6.41 8.34 -4.22
C LEU A 147 5.62 8.87 -3.02
N LEU A 148 6.05 8.57 -1.80
CA LEU A 148 5.39 9.05 -0.59
C LEU A 148 5.38 10.58 -0.52
N ALA A 149 6.54 11.22 -0.65
CA ALA A 149 6.69 12.67 -0.54
C ALA A 149 5.99 13.39 -1.69
N GLY A 150 6.09 12.88 -2.92
CA GLY A 150 5.43 13.44 -4.10
C GLY A 150 3.91 13.38 -3.98
N GLY A 151 3.37 12.23 -3.59
CA GLY A 151 1.94 12.06 -3.32
C GLY A 151 1.45 13.00 -2.21
N MET A 152 2.17 13.02 -1.09
CA MET A 152 1.85 13.91 0.04
C MET A 152 1.90 15.39 -0.34
N TRP A 153 2.88 15.80 -1.16
CA TRP A 153 2.96 17.16 -1.66
C TRP A 153 1.74 17.54 -2.49
N LEU A 154 1.28 16.66 -3.40
CA LEU A 154 0.04 16.87 -4.17
C LEU A 154 -1.17 17.03 -3.24
N TYR A 155 -1.29 16.16 -2.22
CA TYR A 155 -2.35 16.23 -1.22
C TYR A 155 -2.33 17.53 -0.41
N LEU A 156 -1.16 17.96 0.06
CA LEU A 156 -1.01 19.18 0.85
C LEU A 156 -1.28 20.45 0.03
N ARG A 157 -0.99 20.43 -1.27
CA ARG A 157 -1.37 21.52 -2.19
C ARG A 157 -2.86 21.54 -2.49
N ALA A 158 -3.49 20.37 -2.58
CA ALA A 158 -4.91 20.26 -2.87
C ALA A 158 -5.81 20.55 -1.65
N THR A 159 -5.32 20.40 -0.42
CA THR A 159 -6.11 20.56 0.81
C THR A 159 -5.64 21.72 1.67
N GLN A 160 -6.54 22.32 2.43
CA GLN A 160 -6.23 23.42 3.36
C GLN A 160 -6.73 23.12 4.76
N GLY A 161 -6.06 23.67 5.77
CA GLY A 161 -6.48 23.55 7.17
C GLY A 161 -5.68 24.50 8.05
N GLN A 162 -6.20 24.80 9.23
CA GLN A 162 -5.60 25.73 10.20
C GLN A 162 -5.08 24.99 11.44
N GLY A 163 -4.04 25.55 12.06
CA GLY A 163 -3.42 25.02 13.27
C GLY A 163 -2.35 23.94 13.02
N PHE A 164 -1.72 23.52 14.12
CA PHE A 164 -0.58 22.60 14.10
C PHE A 164 -0.90 21.25 13.44
N GLY A 165 -2.01 20.63 13.83
CA GLY A 165 -2.40 19.31 13.32
C GLY A 165 -2.67 19.31 11.80
N ALA A 166 -3.23 20.39 11.27
CA ALA A 166 -3.40 20.53 9.83
C ALA A 166 -2.04 20.65 9.13
N ARG A 167 -1.16 21.53 9.61
CA ARG A 167 0.12 21.86 8.97
C ARG A 167 1.15 20.72 9.03
N TYR A 168 1.28 20.08 10.19
CA TYR A 168 2.37 19.14 10.45
C TYR A 168 1.91 17.70 10.60
N GLY A 169 0.61 17.43 10.77
CA GLY A 169 0.13 16.08 11.04
C GLY A 169 0.46 15.08 9.93
N MET A 170 0.22 15.40 8.66
CA MET A 170 0.58 14.52 7.55
C MET A 170 2.10 14.37 7.37
N PRO A 171 2.91 15.45 7.40
CA PRO A 171 4.37 15.32 7.42
C PRO A 171 4.90 14.43 8.56
N LEU A 172 4.35 14.54 9.77
CA LEU A 172 4.73 13.70 10.91
C LEU A 172 4.34 12.24 10.69
N LEU A 173 3.16 11.97 10.11
CA LEU A 173 2.79 10.61 9.71
C LEU A 173 3.74 10.06 8.64
N GLY A 174 4.10 10.86 7.64
CA GLY A 174 5.10 10.47 6.63
C GLY A 174 6.47 10.17 7.22
N ALA A 175 6.91 10.97 8.20
CA ALA A 175 8.15 10.70 8.93
C ALA A 175 8.08 9.40 9.74
N ALA A 176 6.93 9.12 10.39
CA ALA A 176 6.72 7.86 11.10
C ALA A 176 6.74 6.66 10.14
N MET A 177 6.08 6.76 8.98
CA MET A 177 6.14 5.75 7.92
C MET A 177 7.57 5.52 7.43
N LEU A 178 8.33 6.59 7.19
CA LEU A 178 9.73 6.50 6.78
C LEU A 178 10.60 5.82 7.85
N ALA A 179 10.36 6.11 9.13
CA ALA A 179 11.03 5.41 10.22
C ALA A 179 10.68 3.91 10.22
N THR A 180 9.41 3.54 9.99
CA THR A 180 9.01 2.14 9.83
C THR A 180 9.70 1.49 8.62
N GLN A 181 9.78 2.18 7.48
CA GLN A 181 10.50 1.70 6.29
C GLN A 181 11.98 1.45 6.58
N ALA A 182 12.63 2.35 7.33
CA ALA A 182 14.02 2.17 7.72
C ALA A 182 14.20 0.93 8.61
N ILE A 183 13.26 0.66 9.53
CA ILE A 183 13.26 -0.58 10.32
C ILE A 183 13.07 -1.81 9.41
N VAL A 184 12.19 -1.75 8.42
CA VAL A 184 11.99 -2.86 7.47
C VAL A 184 13.25 -3.16 6.65
N PHE A 185 13.98 -2.12 6.21
CA PHE A 185 15.18 -2.29 5.39
C PHE A 185 16.44 -2.66 6.16
N PHE A 186 16.62 -2.09 7.35
CA PHE A 186 17.89 -2.16 8.09
C PHE A 186 17.78 -2.84 9.46
N GLY A 187 16.55 -3.11 9.92
CA GLY A 187 16.29 -3.82 11.17
C GLY A 187 16.46 -5.34 11.03
N PRO A 188 16.35 -6.07 12.14
CA PRO A 188 16.37 -7.53 12.10
C PRO A 188 15.17 -8.08 11.32
N PRO A 189 15.32 -9.20 10.60
CA PRO A 189 14.20 -9.84 9.92
C PRO A 189 13.14 -10.30 10.94
N PRO A 190 11.86 -10.38 10.54
CA PRO A 190 10.81 -10.95 11.37
C PRO A 190 11.15 -12.39 11.79
N PRO A 191 10.78 -12.81 13.01
CA PRO A 191 11.14 -14.14 13.52
C PRO A 191 10.41 -15.28 12.80
N ASN A 192 9.23 -15.03 12.24
CA ASN A 192 8.43 -15.99 11.48
C ASN A 192 7.30 -15.29 10.69
N ALA A 193 6.64 -16.05 9.81
CA ALA A 193 5.57 -15.55 8.93
C ALA A 193 4.33 -15.01 9.69
N PRO A 194 3.80 -15.67 10.74
CA PRO A 194 2.70 -15.12 11.53
C PRO A 194 3.03 -13.78 12.20
N ALA A 195 4.23 -13.63 12.76
CA ALA A 195 4.66 -12.38 13.37
C ALA A 195 4.74 -11.25 12.34
N LEU A 196 5.33 -11.52 11.16
CA LEU A 196 5.34 -10.59 10.03
C LEU A 196 3.92 -10.15 9.65
N ALA A 197 3.02 -11.11 9.43
CA ALA A 197 1.65 -10.84 9.02
C ALA A 197 0.90 -9.98 10.06
N ALA A 198 1.04 -10.29 11.35
CA ALA A 198 0.42 -9.52 12.42
C ALA A 198 0.97 -8.08 12.50
N THR A 199 2.29 -7.91 12.47
CA THR A 199 2.91 -6.57 12.52
C THR A 199 2.56 -5.74 11.30
N ALA A 200 2.55 -6.34 10.09
CA ALA A 200 2.16 -5.68 8.85
C ALA A 200 0.69 -5.21 8.93
N LEU A 201 -0.23 -6.09 9.33
CA LEU A 201 -1.65 -5.77 9.45
C LEU A 201 -1.91 -4.63 10.46
N ILE A 202 -1.25 -4.67 11.62
CA ILE A 202 -1.32 -3.58 12.61
C ILE A 202 -0.82 -2.27 12.01
N GLY A 203 0.29 -2.30 11.27
CA GLY A 203 0.85 -1.13 10.60
C GLY A 203 -0.11 -0.53 9.57
N TYR A 204 -0.66 -1.37 8.68
CA TYR A 204 -1.58 -0.94 7.63
C TYR A 204 -2.85 -0.29 8.21
N LEU A 205 -3.48 -0.94 9.19
CA LEU A 205 -4.68 -0.43 9.85
C LEU A 205 -4.37 0.80 10.71
N GLY A 206 -3.21 0.82 11.38
CA GLY A 206 -2.75 1.96 12.17
C GLY A 206 -2.54 3.21 11.33
N PHE A 207 -1.90 3.07 10.16
CA PHE A 207 -1.72 4.16 9.21
C PHE A 207 -3.05 4.65 8.63
N ALA A 208 -3.97 3.75 8.29
CA ALA A 208 -5.31 4.14 7.85
C ALA A 208 -6.09 4.88 8.96
N ALA A 209 -6.02 4.44 10.21
CA ALA A 209 -6.63 5.10 11.36
C ALA A 209 -6.03 6.49 11.61
N ALA A 210 -4.70 6.62 11.52
CA ALA A 210 -4.01 7.90 11.61
C ALA A 210 -4.46 8.85 10.48
N ALA A 211 -4.57 8.35 9.25
CA ALA A 211 -5.07 9.11 8.11
C ALA A 211 -6.53 9.57 8.31
N TYR A 212 -7.41 8.74 8.88
CA TYR A 212 -8.78 9.10 9.23
C TYR A 212 -8.85 10.24 10.25
N TRP A 213 -7.99 10.22 11.27
CA TRP A 213 -7.95 11.29 12.27
C TRP A 213 -7.36 12.58 11.69
N LEU A 214 -6.28 12.47 10.92
CA LEU A 214 -5.56 13.61 10.34
C LEU A 214 -6.32 14.28 9.20
N GLU A 215 -7.05 13.52 8.37
CA GLU A 215 -7.79 14.12 7.25
C GLU A 215 -8.85 15.09 7.75
N LYS A 216 -9.46 14.87 8.93
CA LYS A 216 -10.46 15.78 9.52
C LYS A 216 -9.89 17.17 9.84
N LYS A 217 -8.57 17.30 9.90
CA LYS A 217 -7.88 18.57 10.15
C LYS A 217 -7.69 19.40 8.88
N ARG A 218 -7.98 18.84 7.70
CA ARG A 218 -7.85 19.50 6.39
C ARG A 218 -9.11 19.29 5.53
N ARG A 219 -9.42 20.22 4.64
CA ARG A 219 -10.54 20.15 3.68
C ARG A 219 -10.04 20.28 2.24
#